data_AF-A0A1Z9B2S8-F1
#
_entry.id   AF-A0A1Z9B2S8-F1
#
_cell.length_a   1.000
_cell.length_b   1.000
_cell.length_c   1.000
_cell.angle_alpha   90.00
_cell.angle_beta   90.00
_cell.angle_gamma   90.00
#
_symmetry.space_group_name_H-M   'P 1'
#
loop_
_entity.id
_entity.type
_entity.pdbx_description
1 polymer ?
#
loop_
_entity_poly.entity_id
_entity_poly.type
_entity_poly.pdbx_seq_one_letter_code
_entity_poly.pdbx_strand_id
1 'polypeptide(L)' 'MSLINSIKGTIGALTELAIMLLALAIAAQLLVGSGNMSFFGSVVTNVISLVNQLGNAGLAGLISVGIIMWLFGKK' A
#
# COMPACT_ATOMS: atom_id res chain seq x y z
N MET A 1 26.62 -0.49 -15.26
CA MET A 1 25.32 -0.26 -14.58
C MET A 1 25.29 1.19 -14.13
N SER A 2 24.42 2.05 -14.64
CA SER A 2 24.30 3.41 -14.08
C SER A 2 23.78 3.31 -12.65
N LEU A 3 24.26 4.17 -11.73
CA LEU A 3 23.79 4.22 -10.34
C LEU A 3 22.26 4.33 -10.25
N ILE A 4 21.65 5.03 -11.21
CA ILE A 4 20.20 5.18 -11.36
C ILE A 4 19.52 3.82 -11.56
N ASN A 5 20.09 2.92 -12.35
CA ASN A 5 19.50 1.59 -12.58
C ASN A 5 19.60 0.71 -11.34
N SER A 6 20.70 0.79 -10.59
CA SER A 6 20.83 0.07 -9.32
C SER A 6 19.83 0.56 -8.27
N ILE A 7 19.67 1.88 -8.13
CA ILE A 7 18.70 2.47 -7.19
C ILE A 7 17.26 2.10 -7.57
N LYS A 8 16.91 2.19 -8.87
CA LYS A 8 15.59 1.75 -9.36
C LYS A 8 15.32 0.28 -9.04
N GLY A 9 16.32 -0.59 -9.22
CA GLY A 9 16.22 -2.01 -8.87
C GLY A 9 15.97 -2.23 -7.37
N THR A 10 16.75 -1.57 -6.51
CA THR A 10 16.59 -1.67 -5.05
C THR A 10 15.24 -1.17 -4.58
N ILE A 11 14.76 -0.03 -5.09
CA ILE A 11 13.44 0.52 -4.74
C ILE A 11 12.33 -0.43 -5.21
N GLY A 12 12.46 -1.00 -6.42
CA GLY A 12 11.50 -1.97 -6.94
C GLY A 12 11.39 -3.20 -6.03
N ALA A 13 12.52 -3.83 -5.70
CA ALA A 13 12.57 -4.99 -4.82
C ALA A 13 12.04 -4.69 -3.41
N LEU A 14 12.39 -3.53 -2.84
CA LEU A 14 11.90 -3.12 -1.52
C LEU A 14 10.39 -2.86 -1.53
N THR A 15 9.87 -2.25 -2.61
CA THR A 15 8.43 -2.00 -2.76
C THR A 15 7.65 -3.31 -2.89
N GLU A 16 8.18 -4.28 -3.64
CA GLU A 16 7.59 -5.61 -3.77
C GLU A 16 7.57 -6.35 -2.43
N LEU A 17 8.69 -6.33 -1.69
CA LEU A 17 8.77 -6.85 -0.34
C LEU A 17 7.73 -6.19 0.59
N ALA A 18 7.62 -4.86 0.55
CA ALA A 18 6.67 -4.12 1.35
C ALA A 18 5.22 -4.52 1.03
N ILE A 19 4.86 -4.68 -0.24
CA ILE A 19 3.51 -5.13 -0.66
C ILE A 19 3.23 -6.55 -0.15
N MET A 20 4.19 -7.47 -0.26
CA MET A 20 4.04 -8.83 0.27
C MET A 20 3.83 -8.84 1.79
N LEU A 21 4.59 -8.02 2.52
CA LEU A 21 4.43 -7.85 3.97
C LEU A 21 3.08 -7.22 4.33
N LEU A 22 2.59 -6.27 3.52
CA LEU A 22 1.28 -5.65 3.70
C LEU A 22 0.15 -6.67 3.54
N ALA A 23 0.24 -7.55 2.53
CA ALA A 23 -0.71 -8.63 2.32
C ALA A 23 -0.72 -9.62 3.49
N LEU A 24 0.47 -10.01 3.98
CA LEU A 24 0.60 -10.89 5.14
C LEU A 24 0.00 -10.24 6.41
N ALA A 25 0.27 -8.95 6.63
CA ALA A 25 -0.25 -8.21 7.77
C ALA A 25 -1.78 -8.11 7.75
N ILE A 26 -2.38 -7.88 6.58
CA ILE A 26 -3.85 -7.89 6.41
C ILE A 26 -4.43 -9.27 6.79
N ALA A 27 -3.85 -10.35 6.26
CA ALA A 27 -4.31 -11.70 6.56
C ALA A 27 -4.18 -12.02 8.06
N ALA A 28 -3.04 -11.73 8.66
CA ALA A 28 -2.80 -11.97 10.08
C ALA A 28 -3.70 -11.12 10.97
N GLN A 29 -3.97 -9.86 10.61
CA GLN A 29 -4.85 -8.97 11.39
C GLN A 29 -6.29 -9.47 11.39
N LEU A 30 -6.76 -10.05 10.27
CA LEU A 30 -8.08 -10.67 10.20
C LEU A 30 -8.20 -11.92 11.08
N LEU A 31 -7.12 -12.69 11.24
CA LEU A 31 -7.12 -13.90 12.07
C LEU A 31 -7.00 -13.60 13.57
N VAL A 32 -6.10 -12.67 13.94
CA VAL A 32 -5.72 -12.41 15.34
C VAL A 32 -6.57 -11.28 15.94
N GLY A 33 -7.19 -10.46 15.11
CA GLY A 33 -7.91 -9.25 15.50
C GLY A 33 -6.97 -8.05 15.67
N SER A 34 -7.49 -6.84 15.45
CA SER A 34 -6.72 -5.59 15.50
C SER A 34 -6.10 -5.28 16.87
N GLY A 35 -6.73 -5.73 17.96
CA GLY A 35 -6.27 -5.47 19.34
C GLY A 35 -5.12 -6.37 19.82
N ASN A 36 -4.85 -7.48 19.13
CA ASN A 36 -3.87 -8.48 19.55
C ASN A 36 -2.59 -8.50 18.68
N MET A 37 -2.48 -7.55 17.73
CA MET A 37 -1.38 -7.47 16.79
C MET A 37 -0.31 -6.48 17.24
N SER A 38 0.80 -6.97 17.81
CA SER A 38 1.85 -6.13 18.40
C SER A 38 2.83 -5.50 17.40
N PHE A 39 3.01 -6.07 16.20
CA PHE A 39 4.10 -5.68 15.28
C PHE A 39 3.62 -4.85 14.07
N PHE A 40 2.42 -5.11 13.55
CA PHE A 40 1.95 -4.52 12.29
C PHE A 40 0.90 -3.39 12.46
N GLY A 41 0.43 -3.11 13.67
CA GLY A 41 -0.62 -2.12 13.93
C GLY A 41 -1.93 -2.44 13.19
N SER A 42 -2.83 -1.45 13.08
CA SER A 42 -4.13 -1.61 12.42
C SER A 42 -4.08 -1.37 10.91
N VAL A 43 -3.36 -2.22 10.17
CA VAL A 43 -3.22 -2.17 8.70
C VAL A 43 -4.57 -2.12 7.97
N VAL A 44 -5.53 -2.99 8.33
CA VAL A 44 -6.86 -3.02 7.69
C VAL A 44 -7.59 -1.68 7.86
N THR A 45 -7.54 -1.11 9.07
CA THR A 45 -8.15 0.20 9.36
C THR A 45 -7.48 1.31 8.57
N ASN A 46 -6.15 1.28 8.41
CA ASN A 46 -5.42 2.27 7.62
C ASN A 46 -5.83 2.22 6.13
N VAL A 47 -6.00 1.02 5.57
CA VAL A 47 -6.48 0.86 4.18
C VAL A 47 -7.90 1.42 4.03
N ILE A 48 -8.81 1.07 4.94
CA ILE A 48 -10.19 1.59 4.91
C ILE A 48 -10.20 3.12 5.05
N SER A 49 -9.39 3.67 5.95
CA SER A 49 -9.26 5.13 6.14
C SER A 49 -8.79 5.81 4.86
N LEU A 50 -7.79 5.25 4.17
CA LEU A 50 -7.31 5.78 2.89
C LEU A 50 -8.42 5.76 1.82
N VAL A 51 -9.15 4.65 1.70
CA VAL A 51 -10.27 4.54 0.75
C VAL A 51 -11.36 5.55 1.07
N ASN A 52 -11.71 5.74 2.35
CA ASN A 52 -12.69 6.72 2.77
C ASN A 52 -12.24 8.15 2.50
N GLN A 53 -10.96 8.47 2.72
CA GLN A 53 -10.40 9.80 2.40
C GLN A 53 -10.48 10.09 0.90
N LEU A 54 -10.15 9.10 0.07
CA LEU A 54 -10.27 9.21 -1.38
C LEU A 54 -11.74 9.34 -1.82
N GLY A 55 -12.66 8.55 -1.26
CA GLY A 55 -14.08 8.65 -1.57
C GLY A 55 -14.70 9.99 -1.15
N ASN A 56 -14.35 10.48 0.04
CA ASN A 56 -14.90 11.73 0.58
C ASN A 56 -14.34 12.99 -0.09
N ALA A 57 -13.21 12.88 -0.80
CA ALA A 57 -12.64 13.96 -1.61
C ALA A 57 -13.40 14.19 -2.94
N GLY A 58 -14.44 13.40 -3.25
CA GLY A 58 -15.28 13.58 -4.44
C GLY A 58 -14.50 13.43 -5.75
N LEU A 59 -14.66 14.39 -6.67
CA LEU A 59 -14.00 14.34 -7.98
C LEU A 59 -12.46 14.33 -7.87
N ALA A 60 -11.89 15.08 -6.92
CA ALA A 60 -10.44 15.11 -6.70
C ALA A 60 -9.91 13.75 -6.23
N GLY A 61 -10.70 13.03 -5.42
CA GLY A 61 -10.38 11.68 -5.00
C GLY A 61 -10.40 10.68 -6.16
N LEU A 62 -11.40 10.76 -7.03
CA LEU A 62 -11.49 9.90 -8.22
C LEU A 62 -10.31 10.12 -9.18
N ILE A 63 -9.92 11.38 -9.41
CA ILE A 63 -8.74 11.71 -10.23
C ILE A 63 -7.48 11.10 -9.60
N SER A 64 -7.33 11.23 -8.28
CA SER A 64 -6.19 10.69 -7.53
C SER A 64 -6.10 9.16 -7.67
N VAL A 65 -7.23 8.45 -7.52
CA VAL A 65 -7.30 6.99 -7.75
C VAL A 65 -6.91 6.63 -9.19
N GLY A 66 -7.38 7.39 -10.19
CA GLY A 66 -7.00 7.20 -11.59
C GLY A 66 -5.49 7.31 -11.83
N ILE A 67 -4.84 8.32 -11.24
CA ILE A 67 -3.38 8.51 -11.33
C ILE A 67 -2.64 7.36 -10.65
N ILE A 68 -3.08 6.94 -9.46
CA ILE A 68 -2.49 5.81 -8.73
C ILE A 68 -2.56 4.53 -9.57
N MET A 69 -3.74 4.20 -10.11
CA MET A 69 -3.91 3.02 -10.97
C MET A 69 -3.03 3.07 -12.21
N TRP A 70 -2.89 4.25 -12.84
CA TRP A 70 -2.00 4.43 -13.99
C TRP A 70 -0.52 4.23 -13.63
N LEU A 71 -0.08 4.70 -12.47
CA LEU A 71 1.30 4.53 -12.00
C LEU A 71 1.62 3.06 -11.68
N PHE A 72 0.73 2.35 -11.00
CA PHE A 72 0.93 0.94 -10.66
C PHE A 72 0.71 0.00 -11.85
N GLY A 73 -0.15 0.37 -12.80
CA GLY A 73 -0.35 -0.36 -14.05
C GLY A 73 0.78 -0.18 -15.06
N LYS A 74 1.70 0.77 -14.83
CA LYS A 74 2.92 0.98 -15.62
C LYS A 74 4.12 0.11 -15.19
N LYS A 75 3.90 -0.83 -14.28
CA LYS A 75 4.88 -1.86 -13.95
C LYS A 75 5.14 -2.79 -15.15
#